data_AF-A0A9D8C4B5-F1
#
_entry.id   AF-A0A9D8C4B5-F1
#
_cell.length_a   1.000
_cell.length_b   1.000
_cell.length_c   1.000
_cell.angle_alpha   90.00
_cell.angle_beta   90.00
_cell.angle_gamma   90.00
#
_symmetry.space_group_name_H-M   'P 1'
#
loop_
_entity.id
_entity.type
_entity.pdbx_description
1 polymer ?
#
loop_
_entity_poly.entity_id
_entity_poly.type
_entity_poly.pdbx_seq_one_letter_code
_entity_poly.pdbx_strand_id
1 'polypeptide(L)'
;MRADAARRGAGASAAIHAAVDAHLPDHTRGWSLSQKANAALVDTAGITCVLNGMRRPEYVEDALGALGGPDFRTEPALYEAL
;
A
#
# COMPACT_ATOMS: atom_id res chain seq x y z
N MET A 1 27.96 1.49 4.58
CA MET A 1 27.06 2.67 4.40
C MET A 1 25.83 2.37 3.52
N ARG A 2 25.94 2.05 2.21
CA ARG A 2 24.76 1.73 1.36
C ARG A 2 24.01 0.46 1.80
N ALA A 3 24.74 -0.60 2.17
CA ALA A 3 24.15 -1.84 2.67
C ALA A 3 23.41 -1.65 4.02
N ASP A 4 23.90 -0.78 4.91
CA ASP A 4 23.20 -0.44 6.16
C ASP A 4 21.93 0.36 5.94
N ALA A 5 21.94 1.28 4.97
CA ALA A 5 20.75 2.06 4.61
C ALA A 5 19.70 1.16 3.96
N ALA A 6 20.11 0.23 3.08
CA ALA A 6 19.23 -0.76 2.48
C ALA A 6 18.64 -1.72 3.53
N ARG A 7 19.45 -2.20 4.49
CA ARG A 7 18.96 -3.04 5.60
C ARG A 7 17.99 -2.30 6.53
N ARG A 8 18.29 -1.05 6.89
CA ARG A 8 17.38 -0.20 7.69
C ARG A 8 16.08 0.08 6.95
N GLY A 9 16.15 0.34 5.64
CA GLY A 9 14.99 0.50 4.77
C GLY A 9 14.16 -0.78 4.67
N ALA A 10 14.79 -1.94 4.53
CA ALA A 10 14.11 -3.24 4.50
C ALA A 10 13.41 -3.55 5.83
N GLY A 11 14.06 -3.28 6.97
CA GLY A 11 13.46 -3.46 8.30
C GLY A 11 12.25 -2.55 8.53
N ALA A 12 12.36 -1.27 8.14
CA ALA A 12 11.22 -0.35 8.22
C ALA A 12 10.07 -0.76 7.30
N SER A 13 10.38 -1.21 6.07
CA SER A 13 9.39 -1.68 5.10
C SER A 13 8.62 -2.90 5.62
N ALA A 14 9.32 -3.87 6.22
CA ALA A 14 8.70 -5.06 6.80
C ALA A 14 7.73 -4.72 7.94
N ALA A 15 8.11 -3.77 8.81
CA ALA A 15 7.24 -3.31 9.88
C ALA A 15 5.96 -2.63 9.36
N ILE A 16 6.08 -1.80 8.32
CA ILE A 16 4.93 -1.14 7.69
C ILE A 16 4.02 -2.18 7.02
N HIS A 17 4.60 -3.15 6.29
CA HIS A 17 3.82 -4.24 5.72
C HIS A 17 3.01 -4.97 6.78
N ALA A 18 3.63 -5.37 7.89
CA ALA A 18 2.95 -6.09 8.97
C ALA A 18 1.81 -5.26 9.60
N ALA A 19 2.03 -3.96 9.82
CA ALA A 19 1.01 -3.07 10.38
C ALA A 19 -0.19 -2.92 9.43
N VAL A 20 0.06 -2.66 8.15
CA VAL A 20 -1.00 -2.51 7.14
C VAL A 20 -1.72 -3.84 6.90
N ASP A 21 -0.98 -4.96 6.91
CA ASP A 21 -1.53 -6.29 6.67
C ASP A 21 -2.61 -6.67 7.69
N ALA A 22 -2.48 -6.24 8.95
CA ALA A 22 -3.51 -6.49 9.97
C ALA A 22 -4.90 -5.93 9.62
N HIS A 23 -4.98 -4.99 8.69
CA HIS A 23 -6.22 -4.31 8.30
C HIS A 23 -6.63 -4.53 6.84
N LEU A 24 -5.81 -5.22 6.04
CA LEU A 24 -6.10 -5.52 4.65
C LEU A 24 -6.40 -7.02 4.42
N PRO A 25 -7.21 -7.36 3.40
CA PRO A 25 -7.51 -8.74 3.08
C PRO A 25 -6.26 -9.58 2.73
N ASP A 26 -6.32 -10.87 2.99
CA ASP A 26 -5.17 -11.78 2.80
C ASP A 26 -4.65 -11.85 1.37
N HIS A 27 -5.50 -11.58 0.37
CA HIS A 27 -5.08 -11.57 -1.04
C HIS A 27 -4.10 -10.44 -1.36
N THR A 28 -4.02 -9.41 -0.50
CA THR A 28 -3.11 -8.26 -0.69
C THR A 28 -1.72 -8.50 -0.09
N ARG A 29 -1.48 -9.60 0.65
CA ARG A 29 -0.22 -9.84 1.40
C ARG A 29 1.03 -9.74 0.53
N GLY A 30 0.96 -10.23 -0.71
CA GLY A 30 2.07 -10.20 -1.67
C GLY A 30 2.24 -8.88 -2.43
N TRP A 31 1.38 -7.89 -2.19
CA TRP A 31 1.41 -6.61 -2.89
C TRP A 31 2.53 -5.71 -2.36
N SER A 32 3.01 -4.82 -3.23
CA SER A 32 3.94 -3.75 -2.83
C SER A 32 3.30 -2.80 -1.81
N LEU A 33 4.10 -2.06 -1.06
CA LEU A 33 3.55 -1.04 -0.12
C LEU A 33 2.72 0.02 -0.85
N SER A 34 3.13 0.44 -2.04
CA SER A 34 2.40 1.37 -2.89
C SER A 34 1.06 0.82 -3.33
N GLN A 35 1.00 -0.46 -3.72
CA GLN A 35 -0.26 -1.13 -4.03
C GLN A 35 -1.20 -1.19 -2.83
N LYS A 36 -0.69 -1.62 -1.66
CA LYS A 36 -1.46 -1.65 -0.40
C LYS A 36 -1.98 -0.26 -0.02
N ALA A 37 -1.15 0.78 -0.13
CA ALA A 37 -1.53 2.14 0.18
C ALA A 37 -2.62 2.68 -0.77
N ASN A 38 -2.49 2.43 -2.08
CA ASN A 38 -3.48 2.86 -3.06
C ASN A 38 -4.80 2.11 -2.91
N ALA A 39 -4.75 0.79 -2.68
CA ALA A 39 -5.95 -0.01 -2.46
C ALA A 39 -6.73 0.44 -1.23
N ALA A 40 -6.03 0.69 -0.11
CA ALA A 40 -6.66 1.25 1.08
C ALA A 40 -7.48 2.52 0.77
N LEU A 41 -6.94 3.44 -0.04
CA LEU A 41 -7.65 4.66 -0.46
C LEU A 41 -8.82 4.37 -1.41
N VAL A 42 -8.60 3.54 -2.44
CA VAL A 42 -9.62 3.22 -3.45
C VAL A 42 -10.82 2.50 -2.84
N ASP A 43 -10.58 1.59 -1.89
CA ASP A 43 -11.60 0.81 -1.20
C ASP A 43 -12.21 1.54 0.01
N THR A 44 -11.85 2.81 0.24
CA THR A 44 -12.45 3.64 1.28
C THR A 44 -13.76 4.26 0.80
N ALA A 45 -14.83 4.02 1.55
CA ALA A 45 -16.14 4.57 1.25
C ALA A 45 -16.10 6.12 1.17
N GLY A 46 -16.61 6.66 0.07
CA GLY A 46 -16.66 8.12 -0.18
C GLY A 46 -15.48 8.67 -0.97
N ILE A 47 -14.40 7.89 -1.17
CA ILE A 47 -13.34 8.24 -2.10
C ILE A 47 -13.76 7.84 -3.51
N THR A 48 -13.74 8.79 -4.44
CA THR A 48 -14.10 8.57 -5.86
C THR A 48 -12.92 8.74 -6.81
N CYS A 49 -11.83 9.36 -6.35
CA CYS A 49 -10.63 9.60 -7.12
C CYS A 49 -9.42 9.76 -6.19
N VAL A 50 -8.28 9.19 -6.59
CA VAL A 50 -7.00 9.34 -5.90
C VAL A 50 -6.00 9.96 -6.89
N LEU A 51 -5.49 11.15 -6.56
CA LEU A 51 -4.47 11.81 -7.37
C LEU A 51 -3.09 11.29 -6.97
N ASN A 52 -2.50 10.46 -7.82
CA ASN A 52 -1.20 9.85 -7.57
C ASN A 52 -0.11 10.47 -8.45
N GLY A 53 0.83 11.20 -7.84
CA GLY A 53 1.93 11.87 -8.52
C GLY A 53 3.17 10.97 -8.63
N MET A 54 3.54 10.57 -9.84
CA MET A 54 4.67 9.68 -10.11
C MET A 54 5.68 10.28 -11.10
N ARG A 55 6.98 10.03 -10.86
CA ARG A 55 8.08 10.54 -11.72
C ARG A 55 8.58 9.52 -12.75
N ARG A 56 8.16 8.27 -12.64
CA ARG A 56 8.70 7.12 -13.37
C ARG A 56 7.55 6.21 -13.83
N PRO A 57 7.53 5.77 -15.11
CA PRO A 57 6.45 4.92 -15.62
C PRO A 57 6.22 3.65 -14.81
N GLU A 58 7.28 2.97 -14.36
CA GLU A 58 7.17 1.75 -13.55
C GLU A 58 6.42 1.96 -12.21
N TYR A 59 6.44 3.17 -11.66
CA TYR A 59 5.69 3.47 -10.44
C TYR A 59 4.21 3.69 -10.72
N VAL A 60 3.88 4.13 -11.94
CA VAL A 60 2.50 4.20 -12.41
C VAL A 60 1.95 2.79 -12.59
N GLU A 61 2.72 1.90 -13.21
CA GLU A 61 2.33 0.50 -13.42
C GLU A 61 2.09 -0.22 -12.08
N ASP A 62 3.02 -0.08 -11.13
CA ASP A 62 2.86 -0.66 -9.79
C ASP A 62 1.61 -0.10 -9.09
N ALA A 63 1.40 1.22 -9.15
CA ALA A 63 0.22 1.86 -8.54
C ALA A 63 -1.11 1.40 -9.16
N LEU A 64 -1.15 1.23 -10.48
CA LEU A 64 -2.34 0.71 -11.18
C LEU A 64 -2.61 -0.76 -10.83
N GLY A 65 -1.58 -1.52 -10.43
CA GLY A 65 -1.75 -2.89 -9.95
C GLY A 65 -2.69 -3.01 -8.75
N ALA A 66 -2.87 -1.94 -7.96
CA ALA A 66 -3.83 -1.89 -6.85
C ALA A 66 -5.30 -2.05 -7.30
N LEU A 67 -5.61 -1.71 -8.55
CA LEU A 67 -6.98 -1.74 -9.10
C LEU A 67 -7.37 -3.12 -9.68
N GLY A 68 -6.44 -4.08 -9.71
CA GLY A 68 -6.67 -5.39 -10.33
C GLY A 68 -7.17 -6.48 -9.39
N GLY A 69 -7.25 -6.20 -8.07
CA GLY A 69 -7.68 -7.17 -7.06
C GLY A 69 -9.21 -7.24 -6.90
N PRO A 70 -9.71 -8.20 -6.11
CA PRO A 70 -11.09 -8.19 -5.65
C PRO A 70 -11.37 -6.95 -4.81
N ASP A 71 -12.49 -6.28 -5.07
CA ASP A 71 -12.96 -5.15 -4.26
C ASP A 71 -13.06 -5.54 -2.78
N PHE A 72 -12.69 -4.62 -1.89
CA PHE A 72 -12.96 -4.74 -0.46
C PHE A 72 -13.44 -3.40 0.10
N ARG A 73 -13.69 -3.37 1.41
CA ARG A 73 -13.99 -2.11 2.09
C ARG A 73 -12.95 -1.88 3.16
N THR A 74 -12.22 -0.78 3.03
CA THR A 74 -11.23 -0.37 4.02
C THR A 74 -11.95 -0.01 5.32
N GLU A 75 -11.45 -0.55 6.44
CA GLU A 75 -11.94 -0.20 7.77
C GLU A 75 -11.32 1.14 8.23
N PRO A 76 -12.09 2.04 8.87
CA PRO A 76 -11.56 3.29 9.42
C PRO A 76 -10.37 3.10 10.37
N ALA A 77 -10.34 1.96 11.08
CA ALA A 77 -9.27 1.61 12.02
C ALA A 77 -7.87 1.60 11.39
N LEU A 78 -7.73 1.34 10.09
CA LEU A 78 -6.44 1.41 9.40
C LEU A 78 -5.83 2.82 9.48
N TYR A 79 -6.64 3.86 9.34
CA TYR A 79 -6.18 5.26 9.36
C TYR A 79 -5.93 5.78 10.77
N GLU A 80 -6.51 5.15 11.78
CA GLU A 80 -6.31 5.49 13.20
C GLU A 80 -5.09 4.78 13.80
N ALA A 81 -4.67 3.66 13.21
CA ALA A 81 -3.57 2.83 13.70
C ALA A 81 -2.18 3.24 13.19
N LEU A 82 -2.12 4.14 12.19
CA LEU A 82 -0.89 4.65 11.55
C LEU A 82 -0.58 6.09 11.97
#